data_AF-F0YQH8-F1
#
_entry.id   AF-F0YQH8-F1
#
_cell.length_a   1.000
_cell.length_b   1.000
_cell.length_c   1.000
_cell.angle_alpha   90.00
_cell.angle_beta   90.00
_cell.angle_gamma   90.00
#
_symmetry.space_group_name_H-M   'P 1'
#
loop_
_entity.id
_entity.type
_entity.pdbx_description
1 polymer ?
#
loop_
_entity_poly.entity_id
_entity_poly.type
_entity_poly.pdbx_seq_one_letter_code
_entity_poly.pdbx_strand_id
1 'polypeptide(L)'
;SAVIGKYLNSTATAFFALWVWVGFGTIFGMVSQKWTFVRSVYFSVAAMSTAGLQAPNTLGDGDMDDSVAWFVSIFCVFGIPIFGVAVGSGANLVLGYILEAKPIKQVPLTKDDFDNVKDLIASDHVLDFGEFVILELIRQGNVDMETVEGLRDAFEKIDVNGDGTLDRAEVHRYHKATTLRYRYAAYLAKSRGLSRTFALESALELDIEYLVLKAKKLGWLVPVPAAEDKPFEVLIDALDSPDKPDKPDKPASPASRVTPQDNAREMLSSWFRGGGARRAFATHSGADDAAVAQFRLKYAVTALRERVVTEFQTLEVYATSDVGNLLVIDGDAQLSEADEAHYHEMLAHVAVAAAASRAPDAELDALVVGGGDLGCARELLRHDRVSSVTVVDIDAQVGAICDRWFATLGPKAVRGDGRLEVVVGDGCRWLEAAGARRFDVIIVDATDQDDGEATTASHPLYTRRFNELGRDALTNDGVFVRNFTSLAPYPLDHARRNAAAVCDAFDKVRPFCWFQPCFRSGHYSALLCARRWGDVVEDTRWAAPPGACAYYSPEVAKAAFVLPPGVRARLGALEPRIEGALPLRASIVAPGDVRPELLRAASAAG
;
A
#
# COMPACT_ATOMS: atom_id res chain seq x y z
N SER A 1 -19.06 8.23 27.48
CA SER A 1 -20.36 7.67 27.04
C SER A 1 -21.53 8.67 27.13
N ALA A 2 -21.68 9.50 28.17
CA ALA A 2 -22.83 10.41 28.34
C ALA A 2 -23.01 11.50 27.25
N VAL A 3 -21.90 11.99 26.68
CA VAL A 3 -21.92 13.00 25.60
C VAL A 3 -22.35 12.37 24.27
N ILE A 4 -21.81 11.18 23.95
CA ILE A 4 -22.14 10.41 22.74
C ILE A 4 -23.61 9.97 22.74
N GLY A 5 -24.16 9.55 23.88
CA GLY A 5 -25.58 9.22 24.03
C GLY A 5 -26.51 10.41 23.73
N LYS A 6 -26.10 11.63 24.07
CA LYS A 6 -26.87 12.85 23.78
C LYS A 6 -26.88 13.19 22.27
N TYR A 7 -25.75 13.01 21.59
CA TYR A 7 -25.65 13.23 20.14
C TYR A 7 -26.39 12.17 19.33
N LEU A 8 -26.34 10.90 19.74
CA LEU A 8 -27.10 9.82 19.12
C LEU A 8 -28.61 10.03 19.23
N ASN A 9 -29.11 10.41 20.41
CA ASN A 9 -30.54 10.71 20.59
C ASN A 9 -31.00 11.94 19.80
N SER A 10 -30.19 13.01 19.77
CA SER A 10 -30.51 14.21 18.98
C SER A 10 -30.57 13.89 17.49
N THR A 11 -29.61 13.10 17.00
CA THR A 11 -29.54 12.68 15.59
C THR A 11 -30.71 11.77 15.22
N ALA A 12 -31.03 10.77 16.03
CA ALA A 12 -32.18 9.90 15.81
C ALA A 12 -33.51 10.68 15.77
N THR A 13 -33.66 11.68 16.63
CA THR A 13 -34.84 12.56 16.65
C THR A 13 -34.96 13.38 15.37
N ALA A 14 -33.85 13.94 14.87
CA ALA A 14 -33.82 14.73 13.64
C ALA A 14 -34.17 13.88 12.40
N PHE A 15 -33.61 12.67 12.30
CA PHE A 15 -33.93 11.74 11.20
C PHE A 15 -35.37 11.22 11.29
N PHE A 16 -35.90 10.96 12.49
CA PHE A 16 -37.30 10.58 12.67
C PHE A 16 -38.25 11.68 12.21
N ALA A 17 -38.00 12.94 12.62
CA ALA A 17 -38.79 14.09 12.16
C ALA A 17 -38.75 14.25 10.63
N LEU A 18 -37.59 14.05 10.02
CA LEU A 18 -37.44 14.08 8.56
C LEU A 18 -38.27 12.98 7.89
N TRP A 19 -38.22 11.73 8.36
CA TRP A 19 -39.00 10.64 7.77
C TRP A 19 -40.51 10.82 7.90
N VAL A 20 -40.98 11.35 9.03
CA VAL A 20 -42.38 11.73 9.21
C VAL A 20 -42.77 12.82 8.21
N TRP A 21 -41.92 13.82 8.00
CA TRP A 21 -42.18 14.89 7.02
C TRP A 21 -42.18 14.39 5.57
N VAL A 22 -41.24 13.49 5.21
CA VAL A 22 -41.26 12.78 3.91
C VAL A 22 -42.58 12.02 3.73
N GLY A 23 -43.10 11.40 4.79
CA GLY A 23 -44.38 10.72 4.79
C GLY A 23 -45.55 11.63 4.39
N PHE A 24 -45.63 12.84 4.94
CA PHE A 24 -46.67 13.82 4.57
C PHE A 24 -46.62 14.21 3.09
N GLY A 25 -45.44 14.48 2.55
CA GLY A 25 -45.26 14.78 1.12
C GLY A 25 -45.63 13.59 0.24
N THR A 26 -45.33 12.37 0.70
CA THR A 26 -45.59 11.13 -0.06
C THR A 26 -47.09 10.86 -0.13
N ILE A 27 -47.80 11.03 0.99
CA ILE A 27 -49.26 10.91 1.06
C ILE A 27 -49.92 11.97 0.17
N PHE A 28 -49.46 13.22 0.21
CA PHE A 28 -49.95 14.28 -0.66
C PHE A 28 -49.77 13.92 -2.14
N GLY A 29 -48.58 13.49 -2.55
CA GLY A 29 -48.31 13.11 -3.94
C GLY A 29 -49.20 11.95 -4.42
N MET A 30 -49.47 10.97 -3.56
CA MET A 30 -50.33 9.84 -3.91
C MET A 30 -51.82 10.21 -3.95
N VAL A 31 -52.30 11.01 -2.99
CA VAL A 31 -53.73 11.29 -2.83
C VAL A 31 -54.19 12.48 -3.67
N SER A 32 -53.47 13.61 -3.58
CA SER A 32 -53.84 14.85 -4.28
C SER A 32 -53.36 14.82 -5.74
N GLN A 33 -52.12 14.41 -5.98
CA GLN A 33 -51.51 14.47 -7.31
C GLN A 33 -51.66 13.17 -8.12
N LYS A 34 -52.19 12.11 -7.51
CA LYS A 34 -52.34 10.76 -8.09
C LYS A 34 -51.03 10.19 -8.66
N TRP A 35 -49.90 10.57 -8.07
CA TRP A 35 -48.59 10.06 -8.44
C TRP A 35 -48.34 8.66 -7.88
N THR A 36 -47.40 7.93 -8.50
CA THR A 36 -46.92 6.66 -7.96
C THR A 36 -46.14 6.89 -6.67
N PHE A 37 -46.12 5.90 -5.77
CA PHE A 37 -45.38 5.98 -4.50
C PHE A 37 -43.94 6.48 -4.68
N VAL A 38 -43.22 5.91 -5.64
CA VAL A 38 -41.83 6.30 -5.96
C VAL A 38 -41.74 7.77 -6.36
N ARG A 39 -42.67 8.25 -7.17
CA ARG A 39 -42.70 9.64 -7.62
C ARG A 39 -43.06 10.61 -6.49
N SER A 40 -43.93 10.20 -5.58
CA SER A 40 -44.31 10.97 -4.40
C SER A 40 -43.19 11.07 -3.36
N VAL A 41 -42.44 9.98 -3.14
CA VAL A 41 -41.23 10.00 -2.30
C VAL A 41 -40.18 10.92 -2.93
N TYR A 42 -39.98 10.82 -4.25
CA TYR A 42 -39.03 11.65 -4.97
C TYR A 42 -39.35 13.14 -4.84
N PHE A 43 -40.61 13.55 -5.04
CA PHE A 43 -41.06 14.92 -4.80
C PHE A 43 -40.78 15.36 -3.36
N SER A 44 -41.13 14.52 -2.38
CA SER A 44 -41.00 14.87 -0.96
C SER A 44 -39.56 15.18 -0.57
N VAL A 45 -38.60 14.40 -1.05
CA VAL A 45 -37.16 14.62 -0.77
C VAL A 45 -36.60 15.76 -1.61
N ALA A 46 -36.96 15.86 -2.89
CA ALA A 46 -36.46 16.89 -3.81
C ALA A 46 -36.93 18.31 -3.44
N ALA A 47 -38.18 18.45 -2.99
CA ALA A 47 -38.74 19.73 -2.57
C ALA A 47 -38.06 20.28 -1.29
N MET A 48 -37.71 19.41 -0.34
CA MET A 48 -37.01 19.82 0.89
C MET A 48 -35.51 20.08 0.68
N SER A 49 -34.88 19.37 -0.24
CA SER A 49 -33.44 19.51 -0.54
C SER A 49 -33.15 20.67 -1.50
N THR A 50 -34.16 21.45 -1.90
CA THR A 50 -34.07 22.57 -2.87
C THR A 50 -33.55 22.17 -4.27
N ALA A 51 -33.39 20.87 -4.53
CA ALA A 51 -32.87 20.34 -5.80
C ALA A 51 -33.90 20.32 -6.94
N GLY A 52 -35.14 20.74 -6.68
CA GLY A 52 -36.14 21.20 -7.66
C GLY A 52 -36.20 20.45 -9.00
N LEU A 53 -36.75 19.24 -9.01
CA LEU A 53 -36.87 18.43 -10.24
C LEU A 53 -38.30 17.98 -10.60
N GLN A 54 -39.27 18.08 -9.68
CA GLN A 54 -40.65 17.65 -9.92
C GLN A 54 -41.63 18.69 -9.38
N ALA A 55 -42.34 19.39 -10.28
CA ALA A 55 -43.43 20.28 -9.91
C ALA A 55 -44.76 19.52 -9.70
N PRO A 56 -45.65 20.00 -8.82
CA PRO A 56 -47.06 19.60 -8.79
C PRO A 56 -47.76 19.83 -10.14
N ASN A 57 -48.87 19.14 -10.38
CA ASN A 57 -49.67 19.34 -11.59
C ASN A 57 -50.28 20.76 -11.57
N THR A 58 -50.12 21.50 -12.66
CA THR A 58 -50.74 22.82 -12.86
C THR A 58 -52.07 22.70 -13.59
N LEU A 59 -52.97 23.64 -13.37
CA LEU A 59 -54.11 23.92 -14.23
C LEU A 59 -53.58 24.36 -15.61
N GLY A 60 -54.38 24.16 -16.67
CA GLY A 60 -53.95 24.30 -18.08
C GLY A 60 -53.30 25.63 -18.47
N ASP A 61 -53.44 26.67 -17.64
CA ASP A 61 -52.89 28.01 -17.85
C ASP A 61 -51.56 28.25 -17.12
N GLY A 62 -51.00 27.22 -16.46
CA GLY A 62 -49.74 27.30 -15.69
C GLY A 62 -49.93 27.66 -14.22
N ASP A 63 -51.14 28.04 -13.80
CA ASP A 63 -51.49 28.27 -12.40
C ASP A 63 -51.66 26.95 -11.63
N MET A 64 -51.27 26.94 -10.35
CA MET A 64 -51.53 25.81 -9.45
C MET A 64 -52.88 26.00 -8.74
N ASP A 65 -53.57 24.90 -8.47
CA ASP A 65 -54.74 24.93 -7.60
C ASP A 65 -54.37 25.51 -6.22
N ASP A 66 -55.21 26.39 -5.66
CA ASP A 66 -54.92 27.10 -4.42
C ASP A 66 -54.58 26.14 -3.26
N SER A 67 -55.27 25.00 -3.19
CA SER A 67 -55.02 24.00 -2.14
C SER A 67 -53.65 23.32 -2.27
N VAL A 68 -53.19 23.13 -3.50
CA VAL A 68 -51.87 22.58 -3.83
C VAL A 68 -50.78 23.60 -3.52
N ALA A 69 -50.99 24.87 -3.88
CA ALA A 69 -50.06 25.95 -3.61
C ALA A 69 -49.85 26.16 -2.11
N TRP A 70 -50.93 26.15 -1.31
CA TRP A 70 -50.85 26.24 0.14
C TRP A 70 -50.10 25.06 0.76
N PHE A 71 -50.38 23.83 0.32
CA PHE A 71 -49.68 22.65 0.83
C PHE A 71 -48.18 22.72 0.54
N VAL A 72 -47.79 23.00 -0.71
CA VAL A 72 -46.39 23.04 -1.13
C VAL A 72 -45.62 24.14 -0.39
N SER A 73 -46.25 25.30 -0.18
CA SER A 73 -45.67 26.40 0.57
C SER A 73 -45.37 26.01 2.01
N ILE A 74 -46.34 25.43 2.72
CA ILE A 74 -46.15 24.96 4.11
C ILE A 74 -45.12 23.83 4.15
N PHE A 75 -45.20 22.89 3.21
CA PHE A 75 -44.32 21.74 3.13
C PHE A 75 -42.85 22.15 2.97
N CYS A 76 -42.56 23.15 2.14
CA CYS A 76 -41.19 23.64 1.92
C CYS A 76 -40.70 24.51 3.08
N VAL A 77 -41.53 25.41 3.62
CA VAL A 77 -41.15 26.32 4.73
C VAL A 77 -40.68 25.55 5.96
N PHE A 78 -41.34 24.45 6.31
CA PHE A 78 -40.93 23.61 7.44
C PHE A 78 -39.99 22.47 7.03
N GLY A 79 -40.12 21.94 5.82
CA GLY A 79 -39.32 20.82 5.33
C GLY A 79 -37.84 21.17 5.11
N ILE A 80 -37.53 22.37 4.60
CA ILE A 80 -36.14 22.80 4.36
C ILE A 80 -35.34 22.89 5.68
N PRO A 81 -35.84 23.54 6.75
CA PRO A 81 -35.17 23.52 8.06
C PRO A 81 -35.00 22.11 8.65
N ILE A 82 -36.04 21.27 8.59
CA ILE A 82 -35.98 19.89 9.11
C ILE A 82 -34.91 19.08 8.36
N PHE A 83 -34.85 19.21 7.04
CA PHE A 83 -33.83 18.59 6.21
C PHE A 83 -32.42 19.09 6.56
N GLY A 84 -32.25 20.41 6.70
CA GLY A 84 -30.97 21.01 7.09
C GLY A 84 -30.47 20.52 8.46
N VAL A 85 -31.35 20.43 9.45
CA VAL A 85 -31.01 19.90 10.78
C VAL A 85 -30.62 18.42 10.70
N ALA A 86 -31.37 17.59 9.97
CA ALA A 86 -31.06 16.17 9.82
C ALA A 86 -29.72 15.92 9.12
N VAL A 87 -29.44 16.63 8.02
CA VAL A 87 -28.15 16.53 7.31
C VAL A 87 -27.00 17.07 8.17
N GLY A 88 -27.19 18.19 8.85
CA GLY A 88 -26.19 18.76 9.75
C GLY A 88 -25.87 17.86 10.96
N SER A 89 -26.89 17.25 11.56
CA SER A 89 -26.70 16.25 12.62
C SER A 89 -25.99 15.00 12.12
N GLY A 90 -26.30 14.52 10.91
CA GLY A 90 -25.58 13.41 10.27
C GLY A 90 -24.11 13.75 9.98
N ALA A 91 -23.83 14.95 9.46
CA ALA A 91 -22.47 15.41 9.19
C ALA A 91 -21.62 15.53 10.47
N ASN A 92 -22.20 16.02 11.57
CA ASN A 92 -21.51 16.10 12.86
C ASN A 92 -21.21 14.72 13.46
N LEU A 93 -22.04 13.71 13.21
CA LEU A 93 -21.77 12.34 13.63
C LEU A 93 -20.58 11.73 12.87
N VAL A 94 -20.52 11.97 11.55
CA VAL A 94 -19.40 11.57 10.70
C VAL A 94 -18.12 12.33 11.08
N LEU A 95 -18.21 13.65 11.31
CA LEU A 95 -17.08 14.47 11.74
C LEU A 95 -16.57 14.06 13.13
N GLY A 96 -17.48 13.72 14.06
CA GLY A 96 -17.09 13.18 15.38
C GLY A 96 -16.31 11.88 15.26
N TYR A 97 -16.72 11.00 14.34
CA TYR A 97 -16.03 9.74 14.06
C TYR A 97 -14.67 9.95 13.38
N ILE A 98 -14.57 10.92 12.46
CA ILE A 98 -13.31 11.29 11.79
C ILE A 98 -12.34 11.97 12.76
N LEU A 99 -12.82 12.81 13.68
CA LEU A 99 -11.98 13.48 14.66
C LEU A 99 -11.49 12.55 15.79
N GLU A 100 -12.09 11.38 15.97
CA GLU A 100 -11.54 10.29 16.80
C GLU A 100 -10.32 9.62 16.13
N ALA A 101 -10.09 9.82 14.82
CA ALA A 101 -8.82 9.50 14.16
C ALA A 101 -7.77 10.61 14.39
N LYS A 102 -7.22 10.64 15.61
CA LYS A 102 -6.03 11.38 16.10
C LYS A 102 -6.05 12.91 15.97
N PRO A 103 -5.86 13.56 17.13
CA PRO A 103 -4.51 14.00 17.46
C PRO A 103 -4.01 13.40 18.78
N ILE A 104 -2.69 13.30 18.92
CA ILE A 104 -1.99 13.03 20.19
C ILE A 104 -2.46 14.08 21.20
N LYS A 105 -3.47 13.75 22.00
CA LYS A 105 -3.83 14.56 23.17
C LYS A 105 -2.84 14.20 24.27
N GLN A 106 -2.10 15.18 24.75
CA GLN A 106 -1.43 15.08 26.04
C GLN A 106 -2.51 15.02 27.12
N VAL A 107 -3.09 13.83 27.33
CA VAL A 107 -3.97 13.58 28.47
C VAL A 107 -3.07 13.52 29.71
N PRO A 108 -3.29 14.38 30.71
CA PRO A 108 -2.54 14.30 31.97
C PRO A 108 -2.85 12.97 32.67
N LEU A 109 -1.81 12.30 33.16
CA LEU A 109 -1.93 11.03 33.87
C LEU A 109 -2.84 11.24 35.10
N THR A 110 -3.93 10.48 35.21
CA THR A 110 -4.76 10.56 36.41
C THR A 110 -4.08 9.83 37.57
N LYS A 111 -4.45 10.17 38.80
CA LYS A 111 -3.89 9.52 39.98
C LYS A 111 -4.22 8.02 40.03
N ASP A 112 -5.40 7.66 39.54
CA ASP A 112 -5.86 6.27 39.47
C ASP A 112 -5.05 5.47 38.42
N ASP A 113 -4.73 6.07 37.26
CA ASP A 113 -3.87 5.45 36.25
C ASP A 113 -2.45 5.21 36.79
N PHE A 114 -1.90 6.18 37.53
CA PHE A 114 -0.60 6.03 38.18
C PHE A 114 -0.61 4.95 39.25
N ASP A 115 -1.64 4.92 40.11
CA ASP A 115 -1.77 3.94 41.19
C ASP A 115 -1.95 2.50 40.66
N ASN A 116 -2.50 2.34 39.45
CA ASN A 116 -2.63 1.03 38.78
C ASN A 116 -1.33 0.53 38.14
N VAL A 117 -0.46 1.43 37.69
CA VAL A 117 0.82 1.08 37.04
C VAL A 117 1.98 1.02 38.03
N LYS A 118 1.86 1.62 39.22
CA LYS A 118 2.93 1.63 40.23
C LYS A 118 3.43 0.24 40.62
N ASP A 119 2.56 -0.77 40.58
CA ASP A 119 2.88 -2.15 40.97
C ASP A 119 3.54 -2.94 39.82
N LEU A 120 3.51 -2.39 38.59
CA LEU A 120 4.24 -2.89 37.41
C LEU A 120 5.67 -2.33 37.31
N ILE A 121 5.97 -1.25 38.04
CA ILE A 121 7.30 -0.62 38.03
C ILE A 121 8.16 -1.34 39.07
N ALA A 122 9.17 -2.07 38.60
CA ALA A 122 10.05 -2.82 39.48
C ALA A 122 10.91 -1.88 40.37
N SER A 123 10.69 -2.00 41.68
CA SER A 123 11.41 -1.55 42.91
C SER A 123 12.45 -0.42 42.97
N ASP A 124 12.95 0.19 41.88
CA ASP A 124 14.22 0.96 41.92
C ASP A 124 14.08 2.46 41.59
N HIS A 125 12.89 3.06 41.72
CA HIS A 125 12.63 4.48 41.45
C HIS A 125 13.07 4.96 40.04
N VAL A 126 13.35 4.04 39.11
CA VAL A 126 13.80 4.27 37.74
C VAL A 126 12.88 3.49 36.83
N LEU A 127 12.30 4.18 35.85
CA LEU A 127 11.41 3.60 34.86
C LEU A 127 12.24 3.10 33.67
N ASP A 128 12.11 1.82 33.31
CA ASP A 128 12.73 1.30 32.10
C ASP A 128 11.94 1.70 30.83
N PHE A 129 12.54 1.49 29.65
CA PHE A 129 11.89 1.88 28.38
C PHE A 129 10.65 1.03 28.07
N GLY A 130 10.62 -0.25 28.44
CA GLY A 130 9.46 -1.12 28.28
C GLY A 130 8.31 -0.73 29.21
N GLU A 131 8.61 -0.44 30.47
CA GLU A 131 7.67 0.11 31.46
C GLU A 131 7.12 1.47 31.01
N PHE A 132 7.97 2.32 30.41
CA PHE A 132 7.54 3.58 29.80
C PHE A 132 6.58 3.38 28.62
N VAL A 133 6.85 2.39 27.76
CA VAL A 133 5.97 2.05 26.64
C VAL A 133 4.62 1.55 27.14
N ILE A 134 4.58 0.68 28.14
CA ILE A 134 3.33 0.18 28.74
C ILE A 134 2.54 1.34 29.35
N LEU A 135 3.20 2.21 30.13
CA LEU A 135 2.57 3.38 30.74
C LEU A 135 2.01 4.33 29.68
N GLU A 136 2.71 4.55 28.57
CA GLU A 136 2.24 5.40 27.48
C GLU A 136 1.08 4.76 26.69
N LEU A 137 1.07 3.44 26.51
CA LEU A 137 -0.03 2.71 25.85
C LEU A 137 -1.32 2.75 26.68
N ILE A 138 -1.21 2.60 28.01
CA ILE A 138 -2.33 2.78 28.94
C ILE A 138 -2.79 4.24 28.94
N ARG A 139 -1.86 5.21 29.01
CA ARG A 139 -2.18 6.66 29.00
C ARG A 139 -2.92 7.09 27.73
N GLN A 140 -2.65 6.44 26.60
CA GLN A 140 -3.32 6.68 25.33
C GLN A 140 -4.69 6.01 25.24
N GLY A 141 -5.06 5.16 26.20
CA GLY A 141 -6.29 4.37 26.18
C GLY A 141 -6.29 3.30 25.09
N ASN A 142 -5.11 2.97 24.54
CA ASN A 142 -4.94 1.97 23.48
C ASN A 142 -4.92 0.54 24.05
N VAL A 143 -4.62 0.39 25.33
CA VAL A 143 -4.51 -0.90 26.03
C VAL A 143 -5.07 -0.74 27.45
N ASP A 144 -5.89 -1.69 27.90
CA ASP A 144 -6.38 -1.75 29.29
C ASP A 144 -5.48 -2.61 30.19
N MET A 145 -5.67 -2.49 31.51
CA MET A 145 -4.88 -3.25 32.49
C MET A 145 -5.04 -4.76 32.36
N GLU A 146 -6.22 -5.25 31.97
CA GLU A 146 -6.49 -6.67 31.75
C GLU A 146 -5.63 -7.23 30.61
N THR A 147 -5.44 -6.45 29.54
CA THR A 147 -4.57 -6.81 28.41
C THR A 147 -3.09 -6.81 28.82
N VAL A 148 -2.66 -5.84 29.63
CA VAL A 148 -1.27 -5.78 30.14
C VAL A 148 -0.98 -6.96 31.07
N GLU A 149 -1.90 -7.31 31.96
CA GLU A 149 -1.80 -8.51 32.79
C GLU A 149 -1.77 -9.79 31.94
N GLY A 150 -2.60 -9.87 30.90
CA GLY A 150 -2.57 -10.99 29.95
C GLY A 150 -1.24 -11.13 29.20
N LEU A 151 -0.58 -10.01 28.86
CA LEU A 151 0.76 -10.01 28.24
C LEU A 151 1.84 -10.44 29.24
N ARG A 152 1.75 -10.01 30.51
CA ARG A 152 2.66 -10.47 31.57
C ARG A 152 2.51 -11.97 31.80
N ASP A 153 1.29 -12.47 31.91
CA ASP A 153 1.01 -13.90 32.09
C ASP A 153 1.47 -14.73 30.87
N ALA A 154 1.47 -14.14 29.66
CA ALA A 154 2.03 -14.77 28.47
C ALA A 154 3.56 -14.78 28.50
N PHE A 155 4.19 -13.72 28.99
CA PHE A 155 5.64 -13.61 29.16
C PHE A 155 6.17 -14.61 30.19
N GLU A 156 5.54 -14.69 31.36
CA GLU A 156 5.89 -15.62 32.44
C GLU A 156 5.75 -17.10 32.02
N LYS A 157 4.91 -17.41 31.03
CA LYS A 157 4.83 -18.76 30.45
C LYS A 157 6.01 -19.12 29.56
N ILE A 158 6.75 -18.14 29.06
CA ILE A 158 7.92 -18.31 28.20
C ILE A 158 9.20 -18.24 29.02
N ASP A 159 9.23 -17.38 30.04
CA ASP A 159 10.30 -17.25 31.02
C ASP A 159 10.25 -18.43 32.01
N VAL A 160 10.93 -19.52 31.66
CA VAL A 160 10.91 -20.75 32.47
C VAL A 160 11.84 -20.63 33.67
N ASN A 161 12.86 -19.78 33.58
CA ASN A 161 13.86 -19.59 34.61
C ASN A 161 13.45 -18.54 35.67
N GLY A 162 12.44 -17.72 35.36
CA GLY A 162 11.86 -16.70 36.23
C GLY A 162 12.79 -15.52 36.48
N ASP A 163 13.73 -15.25 35.58
CA ASP A 163 14.73 -14.18 35.71
C ASP A 163 14.25 -12.83 35.16
N GLY A 164 13.05 -12.78 34.58
CA GLY A 164 12.44 -11.56 34.03
C GLY A 164 12.96 -11.21 32.64
N THR A 165 13.74 -12.08 32.00
CA THR A 165 14.24 -11.92 30.63
C THR A 165 13.99 -13.19 29.81
N LEU A 166 13.95 -13.06 28.48
CA LEU A 166 13.76 -14.22 27.60
C LEU A 166 15.03 -14.47 26.80
N ASP A 167 15.63 -15.64 26.98
CA ASP A 167 16.78 -16.04 26.20
C ASP A 167 16.37 -16.64 24.83
N ARG A 168 17.36 -16.77 23.93
CA ARG A 168 17.12 -17.30 22.58
C ARG A 168 16.59 -18.74 22.59
N ALA A 169 16.96 -19.54 23.58
CA ALA A 169 16.53 -20.93 23.69
C ALA A 169 15.09 -21.03 24.17
N GLU A 170 14.66 -20.18 25.10
CA GLU A 170 13.28 -20.05 25.58
C GLU A 170 12.32 -19.64 24.47
N VAL A 171 12.67 -18.60 23.71
CA VAL A 171 11.88 -18.16 22.54
C VAL A 171 11.80 -19.27 21.48
N HIS A 172 12.90 -19.96 21.23
CA HIS A 172 12.94 -21.04 20.24
C HIS A 172 12.12 -22.27 20.68
N ARG A 173 12.15 -22.63 21.95
CA ARG A 173 11.30 -23.69 22.54
C ARG A 173 9.83 -23.35 22.43
N TYR A 174 9.46 -22.11 22.76
CA TYR A 174 8.07 -21.64 22.66
C TYR A 174 7.54 -21.71 21.23
N HIS A 175 8.33 -21.26 20.25
CA HIS A 175 7.96 -21.33 18.83
C HIS A 175 7.72 -22.78 18.35
N LYS A 176 8.61 -23.71 18.74
CA LYS A 176 8.49 -25.13 18.37
C LYS A 176 7.30 -25.82 19.04
N ALA A 177 7.05 -25.54 20.32
CA ALA A 177 5.87 -26.06 21.03
C ALA A 177 4.56 -25.56 20.39
N THR A 178 4.52 -24.28 20.01
CA THR A 178 3.37 -23.67 19.34
C THR A 178 3.11 -24.32 17.98
N THR A 179 4.16 -24.50 17.18
CA THR A 179 4.09 -25.19 15.88
C THR A 179 3.53 -26.61 16.03
N LEU A 180 3.95 -27.34 17.07
CA LEU A 180 3.47 -28.69 17.34
C LEU A 180 1.98 -28.72 17.71
N ARG A 181 1.50 -27.75 18.50
CA ARG A 181 0.09 -27.60 18.87
C ARG A 181 -0.79 -27.37 17.64
N TYR A 182 -0.39 -26.45 16.76
CA TYR A 182 -1.11 -26.21 15.50
C TYR A 182 -1.17 -27.46 14.61
N ARG A 183 -0.05 -28.20 14.52
CA ARG A 183 0.01 -29.44 13.75
C ARG A 183 -0.88 -30.54 14.35
N TYR A 184 -0.93 -30.65 15.68
CA TYR A 184 -1.80 -31.62 16.35
C TYR A 184 -3.29 -31.22 16.27
N ALA A 185 -3.61 -29.93 16.36
CA ALA A 185 -4.97 -29.41 16.13
C ALA A 185 -5.46 -29.76 14.71
N ALA A 186 -4.62 -29.57 13.69
CA ALA A 186 -4.94 -29.94 12.32
C ALA A 186 -5.19 -31.46 12.17
N TYR A 187 -4.41 -32.28 12.87
CA TYR A 187 -4.64 -33.73 12.93
C TYR A 187 -5.95 -34.09 13.64
N LEU A 188 -6.27 -33.47 14.77
CA LEU A 188 -7.53 -33.70 15.49
C LEU A 188 -8.73 -33.31 14.63
N ALA A 189 -8.69 -32.15 13.97
CA ALA A 189 -9.74 -31.71 13.06
C ALA A 189 -9.96 -32.71 11.91
N LYS A 190 -8.89 -33.25 11.33
CA LYS A 190 -8.96 -34.19 10.20
C LYS A 190 -9.33 -35.62 10.61
N SER A 191 -8.77 -36.13 11.70
CA SER A 191 -8.90 -37.54 12.12
C SER A 191 -10.12 -37.78 13.00
N ARG A 192 -10.56 -36.78 13.77
CA ARG A 192 -11.70 -36.87 14.69
C ARG A 192 -12.91 -36.04 14.25
N GLY A 193 -12.80 -35.31 13.12
CA GLY A 193 -13.89 -34.50 12.58
C GLY A 193 -14.26 -33.31 13.46
N LEU A 194 -13.36 -32.86 14.34
CA LEU A 194 -13.58 -31.72 15.22
C LEU A 194 -13.54 -30.40 14.43
N SER A 195 -14.30 -29.40 14.87
CA SER A 195 -14.19 -28.05 14.30
C SER A 195 -12.77 -27.51 14.54
N ARG A 196 -12.25 -26.69 13.61
CA ARG A 196 -10.88 -26.19 13.70
C ARG A 196 -10.62 -25.41 15.00
N THR A 197 -11.57 -24.59 15.42
CA THR A 197 -11.48 -23.80 16.66
C THR A 197 -11.41 -24.70 17.89
N PHE A 198 -12.31 -25.68 17.99
CA PHE A 198 -12.34 -26.62 19.11
C PHE A 198 -11.11 -27.54 19.13
N ALA A 199 -10.63 -27.96 17.95
CA ALA A 199 -9.41 -28.75 17.83
C ALA A 199 -8.16 -27.98 18.23
N LEU A 200 -8.14 -26.66 17.99
CA LEU A 200 -7.07 -25.77 18.42
C LEU A 200 -7.12 -25.53 19.93
N GLU A 201 -8.27 -25.18 20.48
CA GLU A 201 -8.48 -25.06 21.94
C GLU A 201 -8.07 -26.35 22.66
N SER A 202 -8.53 -27.50 22.16
CA SER A 202 -8.15 -28.81 22.70
C SER A 202 -6.64 -29.07 22.60
N ALA A 203 -5.96 -28.59 21.56
CA ALA A 203 -4.52 -28.77 21.41
C ALA A 203 -3.71 -27.78 22.27
N LEU A 204 -4.24 -26.58 22.54
CA LEU A 204 -3.65 -25.59 23.42
C LEU A 204 -3.72 -26.02 24.89
N GLU A 205 -4.80 -26.72 25.28
CA GLU A 205 -4.97 -27.29 26.64
C GLU A 205 -4.09 -28.52 26.92
N LEU A 206 -3.52 -29.15 25.89
CA LEU A 206 -2.69 -30.33 26.07
C LEU A 206 -1.28 -29.95 26.51
N ASP A 207 -0.78 -30.74 27.47
CA ASP A 207 0.59 -30.70 27.93
C ASP A 207 1.57 -30.96 26.77
N ILE A 208 2.67 -30.19 26.75
CA ILE A 208 3.66 -30.24 25.66
C ILE A 208 4.34 -31.61 25.60
N GLU A 209 4.64 -32.24 26.73
CA GLU A 209 5.26 -33.58 26.75
C GLU A 209 4.32 -34.62 26.14
N TYR A 210 3.02 -34.50 26.45
CA TYR A 210 2.00 -35.35 25.86
C TYR A 210 1.90 -35.17 24.34
N LEU A 211 1.97 -33.93 23.85
CA LEU A 211 1.97 -33.62 22.43
C LEU A 211 3.20 -34.18 21.71
N VAL A 212 4.37 -34.11 22.33
CA VAL A 212 5.61 -34.68 21.78
C VAL A 212 5.52 -36.21 21.70
N LEU A 213 5.00 -36.87 22.74
CA LEU A 213 4.77 -38.33 22.72
C LEU A 213 3.78 -38.74 21.63
N LYS A 214 2.72 -37.95 21.40
CA LYS A 214 1.77 -38.16 20.31
C LYS A 214 2.41 -37.96 18.95
N ALA A 215 3.20 -36.90 18.78
CA ALA A 215 3.91 -36.61 17.54
C ALA A 215 4.90 -37.72 17.18
N LYS A 216 5.62 -38.27 18.17
CA LYS A 216 6.50 -39.43 17.99
C LYS A 216 5.72 -40.68 17.56
N LYS A 217 4.57 -40.96 18.18
CA LYS A 217 3.69 -42.08 17.78
C LYS A 217 3.09 -41.90 16.38
N LEU A 218 2.84 -40.67 15.96
CA LEU A 218 2.32 -40.33 14.64
C LEU A 218 3.43 -40.25 13.57
N GLY A 219 4.69 -40.53 13.95
CA GLY A 219 5.84 -40.53 13.05
C GLY A 219 6.25 -39.13 12.59
N TRP A 220 5.84 -38.08 13.29
CA TRP A 220 6.19 -36.68 12.94
C TRP A 220 7.58 -36.28 13.42
N LEU A 221 8.17 -37.08 14.30
CA LEU A 221 9.51 -36.91 14.85
C LEU A 221 10.33 -38.17 14.54
N VAL A 222 11.48 -38.02 13.89
CA VAL A 222 12.40 -39.13 13.60
C VAL A 222 13.21 -39.45 14.87
N PRO A 223 13.35 -40.72 15.28
CA PRO A 223 14.18 -41.05 16.43
C PRO A 223 15.67 -40.91 16.08
N VAL A 224 16.37 -40.06 16.81
CA VAL A 224 17.84 -39.97 16.79
C VAL A 224 18.40 -41.27 17.39
N PRO A 225 19.43 -41.92 16.80
CA PRO A 225 20.05 -43.11 17.39
C PRO A 225 20.61 -42.78 18.77
N ALA A 226 20.34 -43.65 19.74
CA ALA A 226 20.69 -43.46 21.13
C ALA A 226 22.20 -43.24 21.32
N ALA A 227 22.58 -42.05 21.77
CA ALA A 227 23.70 -41.91 22.69
C ALA A 227 23.11 -42.00 24.11
N GLU A 228 23.54 -43.01 24.86
CA GLU A 228 23.11 -43.26 26.23
C GLU A 228 23.33 -42.00 27.10
N ASP A 229 22.32 -41.69 27.92
CA ASP A 229 22.30 -40.72 29.03
C ASP A 229 22.53 -39.22 28.75
N LYS A 230 21.65 -38.55 27.98
CA LYS A 230 21.47 -37.07 28.05
C LYS A 230 20.01 -36.58 27.94
N PRO A 231 19.63 -35.45 28.58
CA PRO A 231 18.25 -34.97 28.69
C PRO A 231 17.73 -34.23 27.44
N PHE A 232 16.41 -33.96 27.46
CA PHE A 232 15.46 -33.44 26.46
C PHE A 232 15.90 -32.50 25.30
N GLU A 233 17.09 -31.91 25.30
CA GLU A 233 17.53 -30.91 24.31
C GLU A 233 17.71 -31.48 22.89
N VAL A 234 18.10 -32.74 22.73
CA VAL A 234 18.55 -33.29 21.44
C VAL A 234 17.40 -33.62 20.46
N LEU A 235 16.17 -33.80 20.95
CA LEU A 235 15.01 -34.17 20.11
C LEU A 235 14.40 -32.98 19.35
N ILE A 236 14.73 -31.77 19.76
CA ILE A 236 14.22 -30.51 19.19
C ILE A 236 15.03 -30.09 17.96
N ASP A 237 16.29 -30.49 17.84
CA ASP A 237 17.18 -30.13 16.72
C ASP A 237 16.98 -30.98 15.46
N ALA A 238 16.29 -32.12 15.55
CA ALA A 238 16.05 -33.01 14.41
C ALA A 238 14.99 -32.49 13.40
N LEU A 239 14.50 -31.26 13.55
CA LEU A 239 13.60 -30.63 12.58
C LEU A 239 14.33 -30.01 11.38
N ASP A 240 15.65 -29.80 11.49
CA ASP A 240 16.48 -29.18 10.45
C ASP A 240 17.54 -30.14 9.90
N SER A 241 17.19 -30.95 8.89
CA SER A 241 18.19 -31.42 7.92
C SER A 241 17.56 -31.89 6.61
N PRO A 242 17.86 -31.23 5.47
CA PRO A 242 17.74 -31.81 4.15
C PRO A 242 19.08 -32.40 3.74
N ASP A 243 19.24 -33.72 3.62
CA ASP A 243 20.05 -34.30 2.54
C ASP A 243 19.91 -35.83 2.36
N LYS A 244 20.04 -36.21 1.08
CA LYS A 244 19.88 -37.55 0.48
C LYS A 244 20.92 -38.58 0.95
N PRO A 245 20.64 -39.89 0.86
CA PRO A 245 21.68 -40.91 0.73
C PRO A 245 22.09 -41.10 -0.75
N ASP A 246 23.37 -41.37 -0.95
CA ASP A 246 24.07 -41.61 -2.23
C ASP A 246 23.34 -42.50 -3.24
N LYS A 247 23.47 -42.17 -4.54
CA LYS A 247 23.20 -43.08 -5.67
C LYS A 247 24.32 -42.99 -6.72
N PRO A 248 24.81 -44.12 -7.26
CA PRO A 248 25.68 -44.11 -8.43
C PRO A 248 24.89 -44.08 -9.76
N ASP A 249 25.46 -43.31 -10.71
CA ASP A 249 25.34 -43.22 -12.18
C ASP A 249 23.99 -43.01 -12.93
N LYS A 250 24.10 -42.08 -13.91
CA LYS A 250 23.17 -41.42 -14.89
C LYS A 250 22.30 -42.34 -15.80
N PRO A 251 21.35 -41.83 -16.66
CA PRO A 251 21.05 -40.42 -17.04
C PRO A 251 19.55 -39.97 -17.14
N ALA A 252 19.38 -38.65 -17.05
CA ALA A 252 18.46 -37.70 -17.73
C ALA A 252 16.93 -37.93 -17.97
N SER A 253 16.14 -36.99 -17.39
CA SER A 253 14.86 -36.36 -17.84
C SER A 253 13.53 -37.17 -17.79
N PRO A 254 12.32 -36.54 -17.71
CA PRO A 254 11.95 -35.14 -17.38
C PRO A 254 10.90 -34.99 -16.25
N ALA A 255 10.65 -33.73 -15.89
CA ALA A 255 9.69 -33.19 -14.93
C ALA A 255 8.35 -33.95 -14.78
N SER A 256 7.96 -34.24 -13.53
CA SER A 256 6.62 -34.72 -13.18
C SER A 256 5.66 -33.55 -12.95
N ARG A 257 4.69 -33.45 -13.86
CA ARG A 257 3.42 -32.71 -13.71
C ARG A 257 2.72 -33.03 -12.39
N VAL A 258 2.29 -32.01 -11.66
CA VAL A 258 1.25 -32.14 -10.63
C VAL A 258 -0.12 -32.06 -11.32
N THR A 259 -1.04 -32.94 -10.92
CA THR A 259 -2.28 -33.27 -11.63
C THR A 259 -3.53 -32.52 -11.12
N PRO A 260 -4.61 -32.41 -11.94
CA PRO A 260 -5.80 -31.57 -11.70
C PRO A 260 -6.74 -31.92 -10.52
N GLN A 261 -6.32 -32.73 -9.54
CA GLN A 261 -7.18 -33.15 -8.42
C GLN A 261 -6.96 -32.35 -7.12
N ASP A 262 -5.89 -31.56 -7.02
CA ASP A 262 -5.65 -30.68 -5.86
C ASP A 262 -6.48 -29.37 -5.90
N ASN A 263 -7.08 -29.05 -7.06
CA ASN A 263 -7.93 -27.86 -7.23
C ASN A 263 -9.42 -28.09 -6.87
N ALA A 264 -9.84 -29.32 -6.53
CA ALA A 264 -11.26 -29.66 -6.40
C ALA A 264 -11.87 -29.41 -5.01
N ARG A 265 -11.12 -28.98 -3.99
CA ARG A 265 -11.62 -28.81 -2.61
C ARG A 265 -11.78 -27.36 -2.12
N GLU A 266 -11.14 -26.39 -2.76
CA GLU A 266 -11.37 -24.97 -2.45
C GLU A 266 -12.50 -24.32 -3.26
N MET A 267 -12.99 -24.99 -4.32
CA MET A 267 -14.11 -24.51 -5.13
C MET A 267 -15.52 -24.76 -4.53
N LEU A 268 -15.67 -25.56 -3.47
CA LEU A 268 -16.97 -26.11 -3.07
C LEU A 268 -17.69 -25.42 -1.90
N SER A 269 -17.10 -24.40 -1.26
CA SER A 269 -17.78 -23.64 -0.19
C SER A 269 -18.48 -22.35 -0.65
N SER A 270 -18.34 -21.94 -1.92
CA SER A 270 -19.09 -20.79 -2.47
C SER A 270 -20.35 -21.17 -3.25
N TRP A 271 -20.72 -22.46 -3.28
CA TRP A 271 -21.73 -23.02 -4.19
C TRP A 271 -23.19 -23.05 -3.70
N PHE A 272 -23.55 -22.49 -2.53
CA PHE A 272 -24.95 -22.44 -2.11
C PHE A 272 -25.39 -21.09 -1.53
N ARG A 273 -25.60 -20.12 -2.42
CA ARG A 273 -26.81 -19.27 -2.46
C ARG A 273 -26.93 -18.70 -3.87
N GLY A 274 -27.98 -19.11 -4.56
CA GLY A 274 -28.02 -19.14 -6.02
C GLY A 274 -28.54 -17.88 -6.71
N GLY A 275 -28.37 -17.88 -8.04
CA GLY A 275 -29.39 -17.41 -8.96
C GLY A 275 -29.03 -16.18 -9.79
N GLY A 276 -28.60 -16.42 -11.04
CA GLY A 276 -28.78 -15.47 -12.14
C GLY A 276 -27.48 -15.00 -12.78
N ALA A 277 -27.23 -15.47 -14.01
CA ALA A 277 -26.13 -15.04 -14.87
C ALA A 277 -26.02 -13.51 -14.96
N ARG A 278 -24.91 -12.94 -14.46
CA ARG A 278 -24.41 -11.61 -14.84
C ARG A 278 -22.88 -11.62 -14.82
N ARG A 279 -22.30 -11.03 -15.87
CA ARG A 279 -20.86 -10.85 -16.12
C ARG A 279 -20.11 -10.52 -14.83
N ALA A 280 -19.09 -11.31 -14.50
CA ALA A 280 -18.24 -11.07 -13.34
C ALA A 280 -17.31 -9.88 -13.66
N PHE A 281 -17.41 -8.83 -12.86
CA PHE A 281 -16.50 -7.69 -12.87
C PHE A 281 -15.60 -7.82 -11.64
N ALA A 282 -14.28 -7.85 -11.83
CA ALA A 282 -13.35 -7.77 -10.72
C ALA A 282 -13.43 -6.37 -10.10
N THR A 283 -13.72 -6.32 -8.80
CA THR A 283 -13.63 -5.09 -7.99
C THR A 283 -12.69 -5.36 -6.83
N HIS A 284 -11.58 -4.64 -6.77
CA HIS A 284 -10.74 -4.55 -5.58
C HIS A 284 -11.18 -3.32 -4.77
N SER A 285 -11.54 -3.55 -3.52
CA SER A 285 -11.60 -2.53 -2.48
C SER A 285 -11.27 -3.22 -1.18
N GLY A 286 -10.08 -2.94 -0.64
CA GLY A 286 -9.81 -3.13 0.78
C GLY A 286 -10.87 -2.36 1.56
N ALA A 287 -11.42 -3.02 2.58
CA ALA A 287 -12.25 -2.36 3.57
C ALA A 287 -11.34 -1.46 4.42
N ASP A 288 -11.92 -0.34 4.86
CA ASP A 288 -11.36 0.65 5.79
C ASP A 288 -10.36 1.65 5.21
N ASP A 289 -10.88 2.66 4.49
CA ASP A 289 -10.32 4.03 4.53
C ASP A 289 -11.30 5.07 3.97
N ALA A 290 -12.09 5.66 4.87
CA ALA A 290 -13.10 6.66 4.56
C ALA A 290 -12.51 8.08 4.48
N ALA A 291 -11.49 8.31 3.66
CA ALA A 291 -11.05 9.68 3.31
C ALA A 291 -10.14 9.82 2.07
N VAL A 292 -9.86 8.75 1.32
CA VAL A 292 -9.05 8.85 0.08
C VAL A 292 -9.99 8.85 -1.13
N ALA A 293 -9.75 9.75 -2.08
CA ALA A 293 -10.56 9.87 -3.29
C ALA A 293 -10.79 8.49 -3.94
N GLN A 294 -12.05 8.11 -4.14
CA GLN A 294 -12.49 6.78 -4.63
C GLN A 294 -12.20 6.59 -6.12
N PHE A 295 -10.93 6.62 -6.53
CA PHE A 295 -10.54 6.26 -7.89
C PHE A 295 -10.36 4.74 -7.99
N ARG A 296 -11.01 4.11 -8.97
CA ARG A 296 -10.88 2.67 -9.22
C ARG A 296 -10.48 2.46 -10.67
N LEU A 297 -9.33 1.83 -10.87
CA LEU A 297 -8.93 1.32 -12.17
C LEU A 297 -9.54 -0.08 -12.34
N LYS A 298 -10.18 -0.33 -13.49
CA LYS A 298 -10.82 -1.61 -13.77
C LYS A 298 -10.35 -2.13 -15.12
N TYR A 299 -9.90 -3.37 -15.13
CA TYR A 299 -9.51 -4.08 -16.35
C TYR A 299 -10.54 -5.16 -16.65
N ALA A 300 -10.87 -5.31 -17.93
CA ALA A 300 -11.64 -6.45 -18.41
C ALA A 300 -10.71 -7.68 -18.47
N VAL A 301 -10.72 -8.45 -17.39
CA VAL A 301 -9.92 -9.68 -17.25
C VAL A 301 -10.59 -10.82 -18.00
N THR A 302 -9.84 -11.47 -18.88
CA THR A 302 -10.27 -12.65 -19.63
C THR A 302 -9.86 -13.95 -18.92
N ALA A 303 -8.70 -13.95 -18.25
CA ALA A 303 -8.22 -15.08 -17.46
C ALA A 303 -7.17 -14.65 -16.42
N LEU A 304 -7.10 -15.36 -15.29
CA LEU A 304 -5.90 -15.42 -14.45
C LEU A 304 -4.96 -16.45 -15.09
N ARG A 305 -3.78 -16.01 -15.55
CA ARG A 305 -2.78 -16.87 -16.21
C ARG A 305 -1.99 -17.68 -15.20
N GLU A 306 -1.50 -17.01 -14.16
CA GLU A 306 -0.68 -17.61 -13.13
C GLU A 306 -0.77 -16.80 -11.85
N ARG A 307 -0.68 -17.49 -10.71
CA ARG A 307 -0.52 -16.91 -9.38
C ARG A 307 0.59 -17.66 -8.66
N VAL A 308 1.55 -16.93 -8.13
CA VAL A 308 2.69 -17.44 -7.36
C VAL A 308 2.75 -16.67 -6.05
N VAL A 309 2.86 -17.38 -4.93
CA VAL A 309 3.12 -16.76 -3.62
C VAL A 309 4.56 -17.10 -3.26
N THR A 310 5.37 -16.08 -3.02
CA THR A 310 6.76 -16.21 -2.58
C THR A 310 6.86 -15.86 -1.10
N GLU A 311 8.07 -15.95 -0.53
CA GLU A 311 8.31 -15.47 0.83
C GLU A 311 8.24 -13.94 0.93
N PHE A 312 8.27 -13.22 -0.20
CA PHE A 312 8.29 -11.76 -0.26
C PHE A 312 6.94 -11.15 -0.62
N GLN A 313 6.20 -11.76 -1.54
CA GLN A 313 5.04 -11.15 -2.18
C GLN A 313 4.17 -12.18 -2.92
N THR A 314 2.95 -11.76 -3.29
CA THR A 314 2.06 -12.50 -4.18
C THR A 314 2.14 -11.92 -5.60
N LEU A 315 2.58 -12.73 -6.56
CA LEU A 315 2.63 -12.40 -7.98
C LEU A 315 1.41 -12.99 -8.71
N GLU A 316 0.70 -12.17 -9.48
CA GLU A 316 -0.42 -12.58 -10.31
C GLU A 316 -0.27 -12.02 -11.72
N VAL A 317 -0.53 -12.85 -12.73
CA VAL A 317 -0.61 -12.40 -14.13
C VAL A 317 -2.01 -12.59 -14.64
N TYR A 318 -2.63 -11.50 -15.07
CA TYR A 318 -3.96 -11.49 -15.66
C TYR A 318 -3.87 -11.23 -17.16
N ALA A 319 -4.55 -12.03 -17.98
CA ALA A 319 -4.79 -11.68 -19.36
C ALA A 319 -5.98 -10.73 -19.45
N THR A 320 -5.79 -9.57 -20.07
CA THR A 320 -6.83 -8.56 -20.25
C THR A 320 -7.20 -8.40 -21.73
N SER A 321 -8.37 -7.83 -22.02
CA SER A 321 -8.79 -7.58 -23.41
C SER A 321 -8.10 -6.38 -24.06
N ASP A 322 -7.64 -5.41 -23.27
CA ASP A 322 -7.29 -4.08 -23.77
C ASP A 322 -5.79 -3.77 -23.61
N VAL A 323 -5.12 -4.32 -22.59
CA VAL A 323 -3.72 -3.98 -22.25
C VAL A 323 -2.77 -5.18 -22.27
N GLY A 324 -3.22 -6.30 -22.86
CA GLY A 324 -2.45 -7.55 -22.89
C GLY A 324 -2.37 -8.19 -21.50
N ASN A 325 -1.24 -8.82 -21.20
CA ASN A 325 -0.99 -9.35 -19.86
C ASN A 325 -0.68 -8.20 -18.87
N LEU A 326 -1.25 -8.30 -17.67
CA LEU A 326 -1.11 -7.37 -16.56
C LEU A 326 -0.45 -8.10 -15.39
N LEU A 327 0.69 -7.59 -14.93
CA LEU A 327 1.36 -8.08 -13.72
C LEU A 327 0.81 -7.32 -12.52
N VAL A 328 0.39 -8.08 -11.52
CA VAL A 328 -0.10 -7.58 -10.25
C VAL A 328 0.76 -8.19 -9.14
N ILE A 329 1.26 -7.35 -8.25
CA ILE A 329 2.04 -7.75 -7.08
C ILE A 329 1.33 -7.22 -5.84
N ASP A 330 1.02 -8.12 -4.90
CA ASP A 330 0.30 -7.81 -3.65
C ASP A 330 -1.00 -7.01 -3.84
N GLY A 331 -1.66 -7.22 -4.99
CA GLY A 331 -2.91 -6.56 -5.34
C GLY A 331 -2.74 -5.24 -6.13
N ASP A 332 -1.52 -4.75 -6.30
CA ASP A 332 -1.23 -3.56 -7.09
C ASP A 332 -0.68 -3.88 -8.48
N ALA A 333 -1.22 -3.20 -9.49
CA ALA A 333 -0.75 -3.31 -10.87
C ALA A 333 0.67 -2.71 -11.00
N GLN A 334 1.61 -3.53 -11.46
CA GLN A 334 3.02 -3.14 -11.61
C GLN A 334 3.37 -2.79 -13.06
N LEU A 335 2.82 -3.52 -14.03
CA LEU A 335 3.01 -3.23 -15.46
C LEU A 335 1.97 -3.96 -16.32
N SER A 336 1.76 -3.46 -17.54
CA SER A 336 1.02 -4.16 -18.59
C SER A 336 1.84 -4.23 -19.88
N GLU A 337 1.53 -5.19 -20.76
CA GLU A 337 2.19 -5.27 -22.07
C GLU A 337 1.97 -4.02 -22.94
N ALA A 338 0.88 -3.29 -22.71
CA ALA A 338 0.57 -2.07 -23.47
C ALA A 338 1.38 -0.85 -23.04
N ASP A 339 1.92 -0.82 -21.82
CA ASP A 339 2.53 0.40 -21.26
C ASP A 339 3.81 0.18 -20.43
N GLU A 340 4.35 -1.04 -20.34
CA GLU A 340 5.65 -1.30 -19.69
C GLU A 340 6.78 -0.47 -20.31
N ALA A 341 6.75 -0.27 -21.63
CA ALA A 341 7.78 0.48 -22.33
C ALA A 341 7.82 1.95 -21.89
N HIS A 342 6.69 2.54 -21.46
CA HIS A 342 6.68 3.91 -20.97
C HIS A 342 7.55 4.04 -19.72
N TYR A 343 7.39 3.09 -18.78
CA TYR A 343 8.11 3.06 -17.52
C TYR A 343 9.60 2.80 -17.74
N HIS A 344 9.93 1.71 -18.43
CA HIS A 344 11.32 1.28 -18.61
C HIS A 344 12.15 2.25 -19.46
N GLU A 345 11.59 2.75 -20.57
CA GLU A 345 12.31 3.70 -21.42
C GLU A 345 12.57 5.02 -20.69
N MET A 346 11.60 5.51 -19.90
CA MET A 346 11.77 6.76 -19.15
C MET A 346 12.79 6.61 -18.01
N LEU A 347 12.78 5.50 -17.26
CA LEU A 347 13.80 5.30 -16.22
C LEU A 347 15.20 5.13 -16.82
N ALA A 348 15.36 4.23 -17.79
CA ALA A 348 16.67 3.87 -18.32
C ALA A 348 17.28 5.00 -19.17
N HIS A 349 16.55 5.53 -20.15
CA HIS A 349 17.13 6.47 -21.11
C HIS A 349 17.35 7.86 -20.53
N VAL A 350 16.52 8.31 -19.57
CA VAL A 350 16.80 9.56 -18.83
C VAL A 350 18.06 9.40 -17.98
N ALA A 351 18.24 8.26 -17.31
CA ALA A 351 19.43 8.00 -16.51
C ALA A 351 20.70 7.98 -17.38
N VAL A 352 20.69 7.24 -18.49
CA VAL A 352 21.84 7.17 -19.41
C VAL A 352 22.15 8.54 -20.01
N ALA A 353 21.13 9.30 -20.45
CA ALA A 353 21.34 10.63 -21.00
C ALA A 353 21.99 11.58 -19.98
N ALA A 354 21.55 11.51 -18.72
CA ALA A 354 22.10 12.33 -17.64
C ALA A 354 23.54 11.93 -17.27
N ALA A 355 23.87 10.64 -17.25
CA ALA A 355 25.24 10.18 -17.03
C ALA A 355 26.16 10.54 -18.22
N ALA A 356 25.69 10.29 -19.44
CA ALA A 356 26.41 10.52 -20.68
C ALA A 356 26.72 12.01 -20.92
N SER A 357 25.83 12.93 -20.53
CA SER A 357 26.08 14.37 -20.63
C SER A 357 27.19 14.85 -19.71
N ARG A 358 27.37 14.17 -18.56
CA ARG A 358 28.35 14.51 -17.53
C ARG A 358 29.71 13.87 -17.78
N ALA A 359 29.74 12.71 -18.41
CA ALA A 359 30.95 12.01 -18.80
C ALA A 359 30.88 11.58 -20.28
N PRO A 360 30.97 12.49 -21.26
CA PRO A 360 30.72 12.21 -22.69
C PRO A 360 31.51 11.06 -23.32
N ASP A 361 32.70 10.78 -22.81
CA ASP A 361 33.60 9.77 -23.37
C ASP A 361 33.72 8.50 -22.49
N ALA A 362 32.95 8.42 -21.39
CA ALA A 362 33.01 7.28 -20.48
C ALA A 362 32.11 6.12 -20.94
N GLU A 363 32.62 4.90 -20.76
CA GLU A 363 31.77 3.71 -20.62
C GLU A 363 31.00 3.80 -19.30
N LEU A 364 29.77 3.28 -19.28
CA LEU A 364 28.86 3.38 -18.15
C LEU A 364 28.64 2.01 -17.51
N ASP A 365 29.01 1.87 -16.23
CA ASP A 365 28.59 0.73 -15.40
C ASP A 365 27.26 1.06 -14.71
N ALA A 366 26.23 0.25 -14.95
CA ALA A 366 24.88 0.46 -14.46
C ALA A 366 24.47 -0.58 -13.41
N LEU A 367 23.81 -0.12 -12.35
CA LEU A 367 23.17 -0.94 -11.33
C LEU A 367 21.68 -0.69 -11.33
N VAL A 368 20.87 -1.75 -11.35
CA VAL A 368 19.43 -1.71 -11.10
C VAL A 368 19.17 -2.44 -9.79
N VAL A 369 18.57 -1.76 -8.81
CA VAL A 369 18.13 -2.37 -7.55
C VAL A 369 16.61 -2.52 -7.59
N GLY A 370 16.15 -3.77 -7.49
CA GLY A 370 14.82 -4.18 -7.94
C GLY A 370 14.85 -4.52 -9.44
N GLY A 371 13.76 -4.20 -10.15
CA GLY A 371 13.66 -4.41 -11.60
C GLY A 371 13.74 -5.89 -12.02
N GLY A 372 13.22 -6.79 -11.18
CA GLY A 372 13.24 -8.24 -11.42
C GLY A 372 12.56 -8.69 -12.72
N ASP A 373 11.70 -7.86 -13.33
CA ASP A 373 11.11 -8.11 -14.65
C ASP A 373 12.11 -7.89 -15.81
N LEU A 374 13.26 -7.27 -15.55
CA LEU A 374 14.36 -7.01 -16.49
C LEU A 374 14.05 -6.02 -17.62
N GLY A 375 12.96 -5.26 -17.54
CA GLY A 375 12.61 -4.21 -18.50
C GLY A 375 13.61 -3.05 -18.49
N CYS A 376 13.97 -2.52 -17.31
CA CYS A 376 15.02 -1.50 -17.20
C CYS A 376 16.36 -2.00 -17.76
N ALA A 377 16.73 -3.25 -17.47
CA ALA A 377 17.97 -3.84 -17.99
C ALA A 377 17.95 -3.96 -19.52
N ARG A 378 16.84 -4.40 -20.12
CA ARG A 378 16.64 -4.44 -21.58
C ARG A 378 16.90 -3.06 -22.19
N GLU A 379 16.36 -2.00 -21.61
CA GLU A 379 16.52 -0.64 -22.14
C GLU A 379 17.92 -0.07 -21.95
N LEU A 380 18.59 -0.37 -20.83
CA LEU A 380 20.00 0.01 -20.61
C LEU A 380 20.92 -0.65 -21.63
N LEU A 381 20.74 -1.95 -21.89
CA LEU A 381 21.55 -2.74 -22.81
C LEU A 381 21.43 -2.28 -24.27
N ARG A 382 20.41 -1.48 -24.62
CA ARG A 382 20.36 -0.87 -25.96
C ARG A 382 21.49 0.11 -26.20
N HIS A 383 22.05 0.73 -25.16
CA HIS A 383 23.09 1.75 -25.29
C HIS A 383 24.47 1.11 -25.45
N ASP A 384 25.18 1.43 -26.53
CA ASP A 384 26.54 0.95 -26.79
C ASP A 384 27.55 1.41 -25.72
N ARG A 385 27.25 2.54 -25.06
CA ARG A 385 28.08 3.11 -23.99
C ARG A 385 27.94 2.37 -22.67
N VAL A 386 26.89 1.58 -22.49
CA VAL A 386 26.69 0.77 -21.28
C VAL A 386 27.55 -0.48 -21.43
N SER A 387 28.61 -0.58 -20.62
CA SER A 387 29.57 -1.67 -20.66
C SER A 387 29.17 -2.84 -19.74
N SER A 388 28.43 -2.56 -18.67
CA SER A 388 27.84 -3.57 -17.79
C SER A 388 26.54 -3.09 -17.17
N VAL A 389 25.64 -4.06 -16.92
CA VAL A 389 24.40 -3.88 -16.16
C VAL A 389 24.36 -4.96 -15.10
N THR A 390 24.33 -4.58 -13.82
CA THR A 390 24.02 -5.50 -12.72
C THR A 390 22.60 -5.24 -12.25
N VAL A 391 21.75 -6.26 -12.22
CA VAL A 391 20.40 -6.22 -11.63
C VAL A 391 20.41 -6.98 -10.32
N VAL A 392 19.90 -6.39 -9.25
CA VAL A 392 19.80 -7.02 -7.93
C VAL A 392 18.34 -6.99 -7.49
N ASP A 393 17.67 -8.13 -7.57
CA ASP A 393 16.28 -8.28 -7.17
C ASP A 393 16.13 -9.35 -6.08
N ILE A 394 15.27 -9.11 -5.11
CA ILE A 394 15.11 -10.01 -3.97
C ILE A 394 14.35 -11.29 -4.35
N ASP A 395 13.49 -11.23 -5.37
CA ASP A 395 12.56 -12.29 -5.73
C ASP A 395 12.76 -12.78 -7.17
N ALA A 396 13.51 -13.87 -7.31
CA ALA A 396 13.74 -14.52 -8.59
C ALA A 396 12.46 -14.95 -9.33
N GLN A 397 11.31 -15.08 -8.64
CA GLN A 397 10.05 -15.44 -9.30
C GLN A 397 9.49 -14.31 -10.16
N VAL A 398 9.84 -13.04 -9.90
CA VAL A 398 9.43 -11.90 -10.75
C VAL A 398 10.00 -12.07 -12.15
N GLY A 399 11.31 -12.32 -12.28
CA GLY A 399 11.93 -12.58 -13.58
C GLY A 399 11.38 -13.84 -14.24
N ALA A 400 11.15 -14.90 -13.47
CA ALA A 400 10.63 -16.15 -14.00
C ALA A 400 9.18 -16.03 -14.53
N ILE A 401 8.30 -15.31 -13.84
CA ILE A 401 6.91 -15.12 -14.26
C ILE A 401 6.85 -14.17 -15.47
N CYS A 402 7.68 -13.13 -15.49
CA CYS A 402 7.82 -12.22 -16.63
C CYS A 402 8.31 -12.96 -17.89
N ASP A 403 9.29 -13.85 -17.75
CA ASP A 403 9.78 -14.71 -18.83
C ASP A 403 8.68 -15.53 -19.50
N ARG A 404 7.75 -16.06 -18.69
CA ARG A 404 6.67 -16.93 -19.17
C ARG A 404 5.59 -16.15 -19.90
N TRP A 405 5.21 -14.98 -19.40
CA TRP A 405 3.96 -14.33 -19.82
C TRP A 405 4.12 -13.04 -20.59
N PHE A 406 5.25 -12.34 -20.54
CA PHE A 406 5.39 -11.04 -21.20
C PHE A 406 6.31 -11.17 -22.40
N ALA A 407 5.90 -10.71 -23.58
CA ALA A 407 6.70 -10.91 -24.80
C ALA A 407 8.09 -10.27 -24.73
N THR A 408 8.20 -9.13 -24.05
CA THR A 408 9.35 -8.22 -24.06
C THR A 408 10.09 -8.15 -22.72
N LEU A 409 9.72 -8.96 -21.72
CA LEU A 409 10.31 -8.94 -20.38
C LEU A 409 10.87 -10.32 -19.97
N GLY A 410 11.56 -10.35 -18.84
CA GLY A 410 12.20 -11.53 -18.28
C GLY A 410 13.53 -11.90 -18.96
N PRO A 411 14.19 -12.98 -18.50
CA PRO A 411 15.48 -13.43 -19.01
C PRO A 411 15.56 -13.59 -20.52
N LYS A 412 14.48 -13.97 -21.21
CA LYS A 412 14.41 -14.08 -22.67
C LYS A 412 14.64 -12.75 -23.39
N ALA A 413 14.24 -11.62 -22.79
CA ALA A 413 14.35 -10.29 -23.40
C ALA A 413 15.79 -9.77 -23.44
N VAL A 414 16.63 -10.28 -22.54
CA VAL A 414 18.04 -9.87 -22.36
C VAL A 414 19.01 -11.03 -22.62
N ARG A 415 18.50 -12.14 -23.18
CA ARG A 415 19.23 -13.39 -23.30
C ARG A 415 20.45 -13.25 -24.20
N GLY A 416 21.60 -13.65 -23.68
CA GLY A 416 22.84 -13.74 -24.46
C GLY A 416 23.63 -12.43 -24.53
N ASP A 417 23.17 -11.36 -23.86
CA ASP A 417 23.99 -10.17 -23.67
C ASP A 417 24.99 -10.40 -22.53
N GLY A 418 26.27 -10.47 -22.88
CA GLY A 418 27.35 -10.73 -21.93
C GLY A 418 27.62 -9.58 -20.95
N ARG A 419 26.95 -8.43 -21.11
CA ARG A 419 27.08 -7.27 -20.22
C ARG A 419 26.15 -7.35 -19.01
N LEU A 420 25.20 -8.28 -18.99
CA LEU A 420 24.21 -8.41 -17.92
C LEU A 420 24.64 -9.41 -16.85
N GLU A 421 24.56 -8.99 -15.59
CA GLU A 421 24.63 -9.82 -14.40
C GLU A 421 23.31 -9.70 -13.63
N VAL A 422 22.65 -10.81 -13.32
CA VAL A 422 21.45 -10.83 -12.47
C VAL A 422 21.79 -11.51 -11.16
N VAL A 423 21.61 -10.79 -10.05
CA VAL A 423 21.86 -11.25 -8.69
C VAL A 423 20.53 -11.35 -7.96
N VAL A 424 20.26 -12.52 -7.39
CA VAL A 424 19.09 -12.72 -6.53
C VAL A 424 19.50 -12.42 -5.09
N GLY A 425 18.95 -11.37 -4.50
CA GLY A 425 19.24 -10.99 -3.13
C GLY A 425 18.74 -9.61 -2.73
N ASP A 426 18.88 -9.31 -1.44
CA ASP A 426 18.51 -8.00 -0.88
C ASP A 426 19.44 -6.90 -1.42
N GLY A 427 18.84 -5.90 -2.08
CA GLY A 427 19.54 -4.80 -2.71
C GLY A 427 20.33 -3.91 -1.76
N CYS A 428 19.82 -3.68 -0.53
CA CYS A 428 20.55 -2.94 0.49
C CYS A 428 21.81 -3.69 0.91
N ARG A 429 21.67 -4.97 1.27
CA ARG A 429 22.80 -5.83 1.70
C ARG A 429 23.83 -6.01 0.59
N TRP A 430 23.37 -6.18 -0.64
CA TRP A 430 24.27 -6.31 -1.78
C TRP A 430 25.07 -5.03 -2.00
N LEU A 431 24.43 -3.87 -1.95
CA LEU A 431 25.11 -2.58 -2.13
C LEU A 431 26.10 -2.28 -0.99
N GLU A 432 25.78 -2.67 0.24
CA GLU A 432 26.72 -2.61 1.38
C GLU A 432 27.93 -3.53 1.16
N ALA A 433 27.71 -4.74 0.65
CA ALA A 433 28.77 -5.70 0.37
C ALA A 433 29.63 -5.35 -0.86
N ALA A 434 29.09 -4.56 -1.81
CA ALA A 434 29.79 -4.13 -3.02
C ALA A 434 31.00 -3.22 -2.72
N GLY A 435 31.07 -2.62 -1.53
CA GLY A 435 32.25 -1.95 -0.98
C GLY A 435 32.75 -0.78 -1.83
N ALA A 436 33.92 -0.95 -2.47
CA ALA A 436 34.58 0.11 -3.25
C ALA A 436 34.10 0.23 -4.70
N ARG A 437 33.24 -0.68 -5.19
CA ARG A 437 32.68 -0.59 -6.54
C ARG A 437 31.90 0.72 -6.70
N ARG A 438 32.00 1.34 -7.87
CA ARG A 438 31.30 2.58 -8.19
C ARG A 438 30.57 2.43 -9.53
N PHE A 439 29.41 3.07 -9.64
CA PHE A 439 28.52 2.99 -10.79
C PHE A 439 28.26 4.37 -11.38
N ASP A 440 28.17 4.45 -12.70
CA ASP A 440 27.81 5.69 -13.40
C ASP A 440 26.30 5.89 -13.44
N VAL A 441 25.55 4.80 -13.41
CA VAL A 441 24.09 4.81 -13.35
C VAL A 441 23.63 3.87 -12.24
N ILE A 442 22.84 4.38 -11.30
CA ILE A 442 22.07 3.55 -10.37
C ILE A 442 20.60 3.85 -10.57
N ILE A 443 19.79 2.82 -10.83
CA ILE A 443 18.33 2.91 -10.94
C ILE A 443 17.73 2.09 -9.79
N VAL A 444 16.83 2.71 -9.03
CA VAL A 444 16.00 2.03 -8.04
C VAL A 444 14.63 1.84 -8.66
N ASP A 445 14.30 0.57 -8.92
CA ASP A 445 13.10 0.10 -9.59
C ASP A 445 12.35 -0.84 -8.64
N ALA A 446 11.73 -0.24 -7.62
CA ALA A 446 11.07 -0.95 -6.54
C ALA A 446 9.55 -0.70 -6.56
N THR A 447 8.79 -1.60 -5.96
CA THR A 447 7.36 -1.37 -5.74
C THR A 447 7.15 -0.15 -4.84
N ASP A 448 6.10 0.64 -5.12
CA ASP A 448 5.70 1.78 -4.30
C ASP A 448 5.41 1.31 -2.86
N GLN A 449 5.78 2.10 -1.86
CA GLN A 449 5.36 1.84 -0.47
C GLN A 449 3.94 2.34 -0.26
N ASP A 450 3.05 1.51 0.26
CA ASP A 450 1.78 1.99 0.79
C ASP A 450 1.98 2.69 2.16
N ASP A 451 1.05 3.59 2.48
CA ASP A 451 1.19 4.70 3.44
C ASP A 451 1.42 4.33 4.92
N GLY A 452 2.58 3.75 5.23
CA GLY A 452 3.09 3.63 6.60
C GLY A 452 3.23 2.22 7.15
N GLU A 453 3.08 1.19 6.33
CA GLU A 453 3.39 -0.17 6.75
C GLU A 453 4.82 -0.57 6.32
N ALA A 454 5.65 -0.95 7.30
CA ALA A 454 6.98 -1.53 7.05
C ALA A 454 6.91 -2.98 6.53
N THR A 455 5.80 -3.36 5.90
CA THR A 455 5.43 -4.75 5.58
C THR A 455 5.80 -5.15 4.16
N THR A 456 6.12 -4.20 3.28
CA THR A 456 6.51 -4.50 1.89
C THR A 456 7.98 -4.86 1.78
N ALA A 457 8.31 -5.80 0.88
CA ALA A 457 9.70 -6.22 0.61
C ALA A 457 10.59 -5.06 0.12
N SER A 458 10.00 -4.02 -0.48
CA SER A 458 10.70 -2.83 -0.93
C SER A 458 11.02 -1.84 0.20
N HIS A 459 10.54 -2.08 1.44
CA HIS A 459 10.65 -1.09 2.51
C HIS A 459 12.08 -0.56 2.77
N PRO A 460 13.11 -1.43 2.86
CA PRO A 460 14.48 -1.00 3.08
C PRO A 460 15.03 0.00 2.03
N LEU A 461 14.51 -0.05 0.79
CA LEU A 461 14.96 0.77 -0.35
C LEU A 461 14.45 2.23 -0.31
N TYR A 462 13.59 2.58 0.65
CA TYR A 462 13.11 3.97 0.85
C TYR A 462 13.77 4.66 2.03
N THR A 463 14.64 3.95 2.75
CA THR A 463 15.33 4.51 3.91
C THR A 463 16.37 5.53 3.46
N ARG A 464 16.60 6.55 4.31
CA ARG A 464 17.71 7.48 4.14
C ARG A 464 19.04 6.75 3.98
N ARG A 465 19.26 5.68 4.75
CA ARG A 465 20.47 4.88 4.72
C ARG A 465 20.73 4.29 3.32
N PHE A 466 19.70 3.73 2.68
CA PHE A 466 19.83 3.22 1.32
C PHE A 466 20.16 4.32 0.31
N ASN A 467 19.52 5.49 0.41
CA ASN A 467 19.85 6.62 -0.47
C ASN A 467 21.31 7.10 -0.29
N GLU A 468 21.83 7.12 0.94
CA GLU A 468 23.24 7.43 1.22
C GLU A 468 24.19 6.37 0.63
N LEU A 469 23.84 5.08 0.76
CA LEU A 469 24.59 3.98 0.13
C LEU A 469 24.62 4.13 -1.40
N GLY A 470 23.47 4.43 -2.01
CA GLY A 470 23.35 4.71 -3.44
C GLY A 470 24.28 5.85 -3.87
N ARG A 471 24.21 7.00 -3.19
CA ARG A 471 25.10 8.13 -3.46
C ARG A 471 26.58 7.76 -3.35
N ASP A 472 26.96 7.05 -2.29
CA ASP A 472 28.35 6.73 -2.00
C ASP A 472 28.91 5.71 -3.00
N ALA A 473 28.04 4.88 -3.58
CA ALA A 473 28.33 3.95 -4.66
C ALA A 473 28.34 4.59 -6.06
N LEU A 474 28.00 5.87 -6.23
CA LEU A 474 28.12 6.53 -7.54
C LEU A 474 29.57 6.89 -7.87
N THR A 475 29.95 6.87 -9.15
CA THR A 475 31.13 7.59 -9.62
C THR A 475 30.93 9.09 -9.39
N ASN A 476 32.02 9.85 -9.46
CA ASN A 476 32.01 11.30 -9.29
C ASN A 476 31.04 12.04 -10.23
N ASP A 477 30.79 11.44 -11.40
CA ASP A 477 29.90 11.97 -12.43
C ASP A 477 28.64 11.12 -12.60
N GLY A 478 28.46 10.10 -11.77
CA GLY A 478 27.34 9.19 -11.80
C GLY A 478 26.03 9.82 -11.34
N VAL A 479 24.94 9.20 -11.80
CA VAL A 479 23.56 9.60 -11.53
C VAL A 479 22.79 8.49 -10.84
N PHE A 480 21.86 8.90 -9.99
CA PHE A 480 20.97 8.01 -9.26
C PHE A 480 19.54 8.38 -9.62
N VAL A 481 18.80 7.43 -10.19
CA VAL A 481 17.39 7.56 -10.53
C VAL A 481 16.58 6.67 -9.63
N ARG A 482 15.50 7.21 -9.06
CA ARG A 482 14.64 6.49 -8.14
C ARG A 482 13.19 6.64 -8.53
N ASN A 483 12.47 5.52 -8.65
CA ASN A 483 11.02 5.54 -8.77
C ASN A 483 10.42 6.36 -7.61
N PHE A 484 9.50 7.28 -7.92
CA PHE A 484 9.08 8.27 -6.94
C PHE A 484 7.68 8.02 -6.40
N THR A 485 6.67 8.23 -7.24
CA THR A 485 5.24 7.97 -7.02
C THR A 485 4.42 8.78 -8.04
N SER A 486 3.09 8.73 -7.93
CA SER A 486 2.16 9.60 -8.63
C SER A 486 2.07 11.00 -8.00
N LEU A 487 2.30 12.05 -8.79
CA LEU A 487 2.30 13.46 -8.30
C LEU A 487 0.97 14.21 -8.44
N ALA A 488 -0.02 13.61 -9.06
CA ALA A 488 -1.37 14.15 -9.18
C ALA A 488 -2.34 13.00 -9.45
N PRO A 489 -3.62 13.08 -9.06
CA PRO A 489 -4.26 14.11 -8.22
C PRO A 489 -4.13 13.84 -6.70
N TYR A 490 -3.38 12.82 -6.27
CA TYR A 490 -3.35 12.30 -4.90
C TYR A 490 -2.79 13.26 -3.83
N PRO A 491 -3.08 13.02 -2.54
CA PRO A 491 -2.34 13.62 -1.42
C PRO A 491 -0.83 13.38 -1.61
N LEU A 492 -0.03 14.46 -1.52
CA LEU A 492 1.42 14.39 -1.76
C LEU A 492 2.22 14.08 -0.51
N ASP A 493 1.61 13.67 0.59
CA ASP A 493 2.35 13.44 1.83
C ASP A 493 3.30 12.24 1.71
N HIS A 494 2.90 11.22 0.95
CA HIS A 494 3.79 10.14 0.52
C HIS A 494 4.98 10.67 -0.32
N ALA A 495 4.68 11.41 -1.38
CA ALA A 495 5.69 12.03 -2.24
C ALA A 495 6.65 12.94 -1.46
N ARG A 496 6.16 13.72 -0.48
CA ARG A 496 6.98 14.60 0.35
C ARG A 496 7.93 13.82 1.25
N ARG A 497 7.46 12.74 1.89
CA ARG A 497 8.31 11.87 2.72
C ARG A 497 9.41 11.20 1.90
N ASN A 498 9.05 10.63 0.75
CA ASN A 498 10.00 10.01 -0.17
C ASN A 498 11.03 11.02 -0.68
N ALA A 499 10.60 12.20 -1.11
CA ALA A 499 11.51 13.23 -1.59
C ALA A 499 12.41 13.76 -0.47
N ALA A 500 11.89 13.92 0.77
CA ALA A 500 12.70 14.32 1.91
C ALA A 500 13.83 13.31 2.19
N ALA A 501 13.53 12.00 2.18
CA ALA A 501 14.52 10.95 2.39
C ALA A 501 15.64 10.93 1.32
N VAL A 502 15.29 11.23 0.07
CA VAL A 502 16.27 11.34 -1.03
C VAL A 502 17.06 12.64 -0.93
N CYS A 503 16.39 13.75 -0.61
CA CYS A 503 17.04 15.01 -0.35
C CYS A 503 18.04 14.87 0.81
N ASP A 504 17.77 14.14 1.88
CA ASP A 504 18.77 13.97 2.95
C ASP A 504 20.09 13.32 2.49
N ALA A 505 20.06 12.54 1.41
CA ALA A 505 21.27 11.98 0.81
C ALA A 505 21.90 12.90 -0.25
N PHE A 506 21.11 13.58 -1.08
CA PHE A 506 21.60 14.34 -2.24
C PHE A 506 21.39 15.85 -2.12
N ASP A 507 22.38 16.65 -2.53
CA ASP A 507 22.32 18.12 -2.46
C ASP A 507 21.13 18.69 -3.24
N LYS A 508 20.95 18.18 -4.47
CA LYS A 508 19.85 18.53 -5.37
C LYS A 508 19.23 17.27 -5.97
N VAL A 509 17.94 17.38 -6.21
CA VAL A 509 17.07 16.33 -6.74
C VAL A 509 16.20 16.96 -7.82
N ARG A 510 15.97 16.27 -8.93
CA ARG A 510 15.10 16.79 -9.99
C ARG A 510 14.04 15.76 -10.39
N PRO A 511 12.77 16.02 -10.08
CA PRO A 511 11.68 15.14 -10.50
C PRO A 511 11.46 15.22 -12.01
N PHE A 512 11.11 14.09 -12.60
CA PHE A 512 10.58 14.01 -13.96
C PHE A 512 9.38 13.06 -13.99
N CYS A 513 8.43 13.33 -14.89
CA CYS A 513 7.14 12.62 -14.94
C CYS A 513 6.79 12.15 -16.35
N TRP A 514 5.97 11.11 -16.41
CA TRP A 514 5.44 10.56 -17.65
C TRP A 514 4.05 9.97 -17.45
N PHE A 515 3.42 9.60 -18.56
CA PHE A 515 2.11 8.98 -18.58
C PHE A 515 2.24 7.46 -18.41
N GLN A 516 1.77 6.93 -17.28
CA GLN A 516 1.74 5.51 -16.95
C GLN A 516 0.29 5.04 -16.72
N PRO A 517 -0.43 4.60 -17.77
CA PRO A 517 -1.85 4.27 -17.71
C PRO A 517 -2.21 3.27 -16.62
N CYS A 518 -1.39 2.23 -16.41
CA CYS A 518 -1.72 1.15 -15.50
C CYS A 518 -1.65 1.52 -14.01
N PHE A 519 -1.06 2.68 -13.69
CA PHE A 519 -0.90 3.17 -12.33
C PHE A 519 -2.05 4.08 -11.92
N ARG A 520 -2.31 4.13 -10.61
CA ARG A 520 -3.52 4.72 -10.00
C ARG A 520 -3.89 6.10 -10.59
N SER A 521 -2.92 6.97 -10.89
CA SER A 521 -3.15 8.31 -11.45
C SER A 521 -3.09 8.45 -12.98
N GLY A 522 -2.49 7.48 -13.69
CA GLY A 522 -2.00 7.71 -15.04
C GLY A 522 -0.74 8.60 -15.14
N HIS A 523 -0.30 9.25 -14.06
CA HIS A 523 0.81 10.22 -14.04
C HIS A 523 1.86 9.78 -13.02
N TYR A 524 2.89 9.09 -13.50
CA TYR A 524 3.97 8.61 -12.65
C TYR A 524 5.22 9.50 -12.75
N SER A 525 6.12 9.35 -11.80
CA SER A 525 7.33 10.14 -11.73
C SER A 525 8.49 9.40 -11.08
N ALA A 526 9.69 9.91 -11.34
CA ALA A 526 10.93 9.49 -10.71
C ALA A 526 11.77 10.72 -10.34
N LEU A 527 12.78 10.51 -9.50
CA LEU A 527 13.73 11.51 -9.05
C LEU A 527 15.09 11.25 -9.69
N LEU A 528 15.64 12.26 -10.38
CA LEU A 528 17.01 12.26 -10.86
C LEU A 528 17.91 12.98 -9.84
N CYS A 529 18.95 12.29 -9.41
CA CYS A 529 19.97 12.78 -8.48
C CYS A 529 21.36 12.57 -9.09
N ALA A 530 22.36 13.31 -8.62
CA ALA A 530 23.75 13.14 -9.05
C ALA A 530 24.70 13.27 -7.86
N ARG A 531 25.84 12.58 -7.91
CA ARG A 531 26.85 12.65 -6.82
C ARG A 531 27.40 14.07 -6.65
N ARG A 532 27.68 14.76 -7.75
CA ARG A 532 28.09 16.17 -7.77
C ARG A 532 27.17 16.93 -8.71
N TRP A 533 26.30 17.78 -8.20
CA TRP A 533 25.37 18.49 -9.06
C TRP A 533 26.08 19.44 -10.05
N GLY A 534 25.71 19.36 -11.33
CA GLY A 534 26.15 20.25 -12.41
C GLY A 534 24.97 20.59 -13.33
N ASP A 535 25.21 21.12 -14.54
CA ASP A 535 24.16 21.38 -15.54
C ASP A 535 23.72 20.05 -16.20
N VAL A 536 23.04 19.19 -15.43
CA VAL A 536 22.87 17.76 -15.76
C VAL A 536 21.90 17.49 -16.93
N VAL A 537 21.04 18.44 -17.31
CA VAL A 537 19.75 18.09 -17.93
C VAL A 537 19.36 18.89 -19.17
N GLU A 538 20.31 19.47 -19.91
CA GLU A 538 19.96 20.22 -21.13
C GLU A 538 20.41 19.55 -22.43
N ASP A 539 21.40 18.65 -22.36
CA ASP A 539 21.94 18.02 -23.56
C ASP A 539 21.32 16.65 -23.85
N THR A 540 20.16 16.67 -24.51
CA THR A 540 19.44 15.46 -24.94
C THR A 540 20.03 14.82 -26.21
N ARG A 541 21.17 15.31 -26.73
CA ARG A 541 21.85 14.69 -27.89
C ARG A 541 22.40 13.30 -27.56
N TRP A 542 22.63 13.02 -26.28
CA TRP A 542 23.15 11.75 -25.76
C TRP A 542 22.06 10.72 -25.45
N ALA A 543 20.81 11.04 -25.78
CA ALA A 543 19.65 10.45 -25.14
C ALA A 543 18.91 9.40 -26.01
N ALA A 544 19.12 9.42 -27.33
CA ALA A 544 18.45 8.48 -28.23
C ALA A 544 19.17 7.11 -28.21
N PRO A 545 18.55 6.05 -27.64
CA PRO A 545 19.09 4.71 -27.80
C PRO A 545 19.07 4.31 -29.29
N PRO A 546 19.89 3.32 -29.69
CA PRO A 546 19.70 2.63 -30.95
C PRO A 546 18.28 2.06 -31.08
N GLY A 547 17.70 2.20 -32.28
CA GLY A 547 16.36 1.71 -32.60
C GLY A 547 15.23 2.66 -32.23
N ALA A 548 14.00 2.27 -32.55
CA ALA A 548 12.81 3.05 -32.21
C ALA A 548 12.40 2.80 -30.75
N CYS A 549 11.98 3.85 -30.06
CA CYS A 549 11.31 3.80 -28.76
C CYS A 549 9.79 3.86 -28.96
N ALA A 550 9.05 3.25 -28.04
CA ALA A 550 7.59 3.29 -28.03
C ALA A 550 7.05 4.59 -27.40
N TYR A 551 7.74 5.13 -26.40
CA TYR A 551 7.33 6.32 -25.64
C TYR A 551 8.40 7.41 -25.64
N TYR A 552 9.65 7.01 -25.43
CA TYR A 552 10.75 7.92 -25.23
C TYR A 552 11.17 8.63 -26.51
N SER A 553 11.46 9.92 -26.36
CA SER A 553 12.21 10.72 -27.31
C SER A 553 12.99 11.79 -26.55
N PRO A 554 14.06 12.37 -27.13
CA PRO A 554 14.74 13.53 -26.57
C PRO A 554 13.77 14.65 -26.16
N GLU A 555 12.73 14.90 -26.96
CA GLU A 555 11.70 15.91 -26.70
C GLU A 555 10.81 15.53 -25.52
N VAL A 556 10.37 14.27 -25.43
CA VAL A 556 9.59 13.76 -24.30
C VAL A 556 10.42 13.81 -23.02
N ALA A 557 11.69 13.40 -23.06
CA ALA A 557 12.60 13.46 -21.93
C ALA A 557 12.77 14.90 -21.41
N LYS A 558 12.96 15.86 -22.32
CA LYS A 558 13.04 17.28 -21.97
C LYS A 558 11.73 17.77 -21.34
N ALA A 559 10.58 17.39 -21.91
CA ALA A 559 9.27 17.77 -21.40
C ALA A 559 8.95 17.13 -20.04
N ALA A 560 9.45 15.93 -19.76
CA ALA A 560 9.21 15.20 -18.52
C ALA A 560 9.68 15.97 -17.27
N PHE A 561 10.69 16.83 -17.40
CA PHE A 561 11.16 17.70 -16.31
C PHE A 561 10.30 18.95 -16.08
N VAL A 562 9.30 19.21 -16.93
CA VAL A 562 8.41 20.36 -16.81
C VAL A 562 7.20 19.99 -15.96
N LEU A 563 7.30 20.24 -14.66
CA LEU A 563 6.20 19.96 -13.73
C LEU A 563 5.03 20.97 -13.85
N PRO A 564 3.76 20.51 -13.77
CA PRO A 564 2.60 21.38 -13.67
C PRO A 564 2.68 22.34 -12.45
N PRO A 565 2.17 23.58 -12.55
CA PRO A 565 2.25 24.55 -11.45
C PRO A 565 1.66 24.06 -10.13
N GLY A 566 0.54 23.33 -10.17
CA GLY A 566 -0.09 22.76 -8.97
C GLY A 566 0.74 21.65 -8.31
N VAL A 567 1.43 20.82 -9.11
CA VAL A 567 2.36 19.80 -8.59
C VAL A 567 3.55 20.48 -7.93
N ARG A 568 4.14 21.48 -8.61
CA ARG A 568 5.26 22.27 -8.10
C ARG A 568 4.94 22.95 -6.77
N ALA A 569 3.83 23.67 -6.69
CA ALA A 569 3.42 24.36 -5.47
C ALA A 569 3.22 23.40 -4.28
N ARG A 570 2.72 22.19 -4.54
CA ARG A 570 2.48 21.19 -3.48
C ARG A 570 3.77 20.46 -3.06
N LEU A 571 4.78 20.36 -3.91
CA LEU A 571 6.12 19.90 -3.52
C LEU A 571 6.83 20.89 -2.56
N GLY A 572 6.36 22.16 -2.51
CA GLY A 572 6.56 23.08 -1.39
C GLY A 572 8.01 23.23 -0.93
N ALA A 573 8.29 23.02 0.37
CA ALA A 573 9.57 23.24 1.06
C ALA A 573 10.80 22.49 0.51
N LEU A 574 10.62 21.56 -0.43
CA LEU A 574 11.71 20.90 -1.16
C LEU A 574 12.25 21.77 -2.31
N GLU A 575 11.58 22.88 -2.62
CA GLU A 575 11.92 23.86 -3.66
C GLU A 575 13.40 24.26 -3.77
N PRO A 576 14.13 24.54 -2.67
CA PRO A 576 15.55 24.94 -2.77
C PRO A 576 16.45 23.81 -3.28
N ARG A 577 16.01 22.57 -3.12
CA ARG A 577 16.74 21.35 -3.48
C ARG A 577 16.15 20.72 -4.75
N ILE A 578 15.01 21.20 -5.23
CA ILE A 578 14.33 20.78 -6.46
C ILE A 578 14.55 21.81 -7.57
N GLU A 579 15.37 21.46 -8.55
CA GLU A 579 15.64 22.33 -9.70
C GLU A 579 14.44 22.40 -10.66
N GLY A 580 14.11 23.60 -11.14
CA GLY A 580 12.93 23.85 -12.00
C GLY A 580 11.70 24.40 -11.26
N ALA A 581 11.80 24.61 -9.95
CA ALA A 581 10.87 25.47 -9.26
C ALA A 581 11.16 26.95 -9.56
N LEU A 582 10.14 27.72 -9.92
CA LEU A 582 10.29 29.17 -9.93
C LEU A 582 10.59 29.58 -8.49
N PRO A 583 11.50 30.54 -8.23
CA PRO A 583 11.48 31.17 -6.92
C PRO A 583 10.04 31.63 -6.69
N LEU A 584 9.43 31.22 -5.59
CA LEU A 584 8.28 31.91 -5.02
C LEU A 584 8.75 33.36 -4.81
N ARG A 585 8.67 34.18 -5.87
CA ARG A 585 8.59 35.62 -5.72
C ARG A 585 7.39 35.78 -4.83
N ALA A 586 7.65 36.14 -3.59
CA ALA A 586 6.67 36.44 -2.58
C ALA A 586 5.56 37.29 -3.21
N SER A 587 4.48 36.64 -3.63
CA SER A 587 3.15 37.22 -3.65
C SER A 587 2.51 36.94 -2.29
N ILE A 588 3.27 37.15 -1.22
CA ILE A 588 2.69 37.73 -0.03
C ILE A 588 2.47 39.18 -0.45
N VAL A 589 1.28 39.46 -0.97
CA VAL A 589 0.75 40.82 -0.88
C VAL A 589 0.81 41.15 0.60
N ALA A 590 1.77 42.00 0.98
CA ALA A 590 1.77 42.60 2.30
C ALA A 590 0.38 43.23 2.51
N PRO A 591 -0.20 43.24 3.72
CA PRO A 591 -1.52 43.81 4.00
C PRO A 591 -1.60 45.35 3.86
N GLY A 592 -1.07 45.92 2.77
CA GLY A 592 -0.96 47.35 2.52
C GLY A 592 -1.20 47.79 1.07
N ASP A 593 -1.10 46.90 0.07
CA ASP A 593 -1.16 47.29 -1.35
C ASP A 593 -2.39 46.75 -2.11
N VAL A 594 -3.56 46.76 -1.46
CA VAL A 594 -4.84 46.62 -2.19
C VAL A 594 -5.16 47.98 -2.81
N ARG A 595 -5.14 48.06 -4.15
CA ARG A 595 -5.52 49.29 -4.88
C ARG A 595 -6.92 49.74 -4.41
N PRO A 596 -7.12 51.04 -4.09
CA PRO A 596 -8.40 51.58 -3.58
C PRO A 596 -9.62 51.36 -4.48
N GLU A 597 -9.40 50.97 -5.73
CA GLU A 597 -10.43 50.72 -6.74
C GLU A 597 -11.15 49.38 -6.52
N LEU A 598 -10.47 48.36 -5.97
CA LEU A 598 -11.07 47.04 -5.70
C LEU A 598 -11.96 47.03 -4.44
N LEU A 599 -11.63 47.85 -3.43
CA LEU A 599 -12.45 48.03 -2.23
C LEU A 599 -13.77 48.77 -2.53
N ARG A 600 -13.80 49.66 -3.54
CA ARG A 600 -15.04 50.34 -3.94
C ARG A 600 -16.01 49.43 -4.70
N ALA A 601 -15.51 48.43 -5.43
CA ALA A 601 -16.36 47.45 -6.09
C ALA A 601 -17.06 46.52 -5.09
N ALA A 602 -16.38 46.14 -4.00
CA ALA A 602 -16.94 45.29 -2.95
C ALA A 602 -17.94 46.02 -2.02
N SER A 603 -17.87 47.35 -1.92
CA SER A 603 -18.83 48.14 -1.13
C SER A 603 -20.09 48.55 -1.91
N ALA A 604 -20.10 48.38 -3.24
CA ALA A 604 -21.24 48.73 -4.10
C ALA A 604 -22.13 47.52 -4.46
N ALA A 605 -21.69 46.30 -4.16
CA ALA A 605 -22.53 45.10 -4.17
C ALA A 605 -22.85 44.77 -2.71
N GLY A 606 -24.01 45.24 -2.25
CA GLY A 606 -24.42 45.29 -0.84
C GLY A 606 -24.37 43.99 -0.07
#